data_AF-A4ZG01-F1
#
_entry.id   AF-A4ZG01-F1
#
_cell.length_a   1.000
_cell.length_b   1.000
_cell.length_c   1.000
_cell.angle_alpha   90.00
_cell.angle_beta   90.00
_cell.angle_gamma   90.00
#
_symmetry.space_group_name_H-M   'P 1'
#
loop_
_entity.id
_entity.type
_entity.pdbx_description
1 polymer ?
#
loop_
_entity_poly.entity_id
_entity_poly.type
_entity_poly.pdbx_seq_one_letter_code
_entity_poly.pdbx_strand_id
1 'polypeptide(L)' 'TAFSSVTHICRDVNYGWIIRYMHANGASMFFICLFMHIGRGLYYGSY' A
#
# COMPACT_ATOMS: atom_id res chain seq x y z
N THR A 1 -10.45 7.31 18.99
CA THR A 1 -10.58 5.84 18.85
C THR A 1 -9.94 5.23 17.60
N ALA A 2 -9.38 5.98 16.65
CA ALA A 2 -8.67 5.39 15.49
C ALA A 2 -7.15 5.18 15.69
N PHE A 3 -6.47 6.11 16.37
CA PHE A 3 -5.04 5.95 16.66
C PHE A 3 -4.78 4.76 17.60
N SER A 4 -5.62 4.61 18.63
CA SER A 4 -5.54 3.52 19.60
C SER A 4 -5.74 2.13 18.98
N SER A 5 -6.53 2.01 17.90
CA SER A 5 -6.71 0.73 17.20
C SER A 5 -5.49 0.39 16.33
N VAL A 6 -4.84 1.39 15.72
CA VAL A 6 -3.57 1.18 15.00
C VAL A 6 -2.46 0.77 15.97
N THR A 7 -2.40 1.36 17.16
CA THR A 7 -1.42 0.95 18.18
C THR A 7 -1.69 -0.48 18.68
N HIS A 8 -2.95 -0.87 18.84
CA HIS A 8 -3.32 -2.26 19.17
C HIS A 8 -2.91 -3.23 18.06
N ILE A 9 -3.11 -2.88 16.79
CA ILE A 9 -2.64 -3.71 15.65
C ILE A 9 -1.11 -3.83 15.65
N CYS A 10 -0.37 -2.77 15.96
CA CYS A 10 1.10 -2.83 15.97
C CYS A 10 1.66 -3.65 17.15
N ARG A 11 0.99 -3.67 18.30
CA ARG A 11 1.56 -4.20 19.56
C ARG A 11 0.91 -5.48 20.06
N ASP A 12 -0.40 -5.63 19.87
CA ASP A 12 -1.20 -6.70 20.47
C ASP A 12 -1.65 -7.75 19.44
N VAL A 13 -1.56 -7.45 18.14
CA VAL A 13 -1.84 -8.42 17.06
C VAL A 13 -0.55 -9.11 16.62
N ASN A 14 -0.57 -10.45 16.59
CA ASN A 14 0.54 -11.26 16.08
C ASN A 14 0.91 -10.85 14.65
N TYR A 15 2.18 -10.49 14.44
CA TYR A 15 2.72 -9.96 13.18
C TYR A 15 1.99 -8.70 12.65
N GLY A 16 1.19 -8.03 13.48
CA GLY A 16 0.40 -6.89 13.03
C GLY A 16 1.27 -5.71 12.56
N TRP A 17 2.48 -5.55 13.11
CA TRP A 17 3.48 -4.61 12.59
C TRP A 17 3.90 -4.92 11.15
N ILE A 18 4.10 -6.19 10.79
CA ILE A 18 4.44 -6.62 9.42
C ILE A 18 3.29 -6.28 8.48
N ILE A 19 2.05 -6.62 8.87
CA ILE A 19 0.86 -6.32 8.07
C ILE A 19 0.75 -4.81 7.84
N ARG A 20 1.04 -3.99 8.86
CA ARG A 20 0.96 -2.53 8.76
C ARG A 20 2.04 -1.94 7.86
N TYR A 21 3.26 -2.48 7.88
CA TYR A 21 4.32 -2.07 6.95
C TYR A 21 4.04 -2.55 5.53
N MET A 22 3.57 -3.79 5.36
CA MET A 22 3.17 -4.32 4.06
C MET A 22 2.06 -3.49 3.43
N HIS A 23 1.06 -3.07 4.21
CA HIS A 23 -0.01 -2.21 3.70
C HIS A 23 0.49 -0.83 3.30
N ALA A 24 1.31 -0.17 4.14
CA ALA A 24 1.87 1.15 3.84
C ALA A 24 2.82 1.14 2.63
N ASN A 25 3.71 0.15 2.56
CA ASN A 25 4.63 -0.02 1.44
C ASN A 25 3.91 -0.51 0.17
N GLY A 26 2.90 -1.38 0.33
CA GLY A 26 2.05 -1.87 -0.74
C GLY A 26 1.25 -0.77 -1.41
N ALA A 27 0.77 0.23 -0.66
CA ALA A 27 0.12 1.41 -1.23
C ALA A 27 1.08 2.19 -2.15
N SER A 28 2.35 2.34 -1.75
CA SER A 28 3.36 3.02 -2.59
C SER A 28 3.65 2.23 -3.86
N MET A 29 3.82 0.91 -3.75
CA MET A 29 4.01 0.03 -4.92
C MET A 29 2.83 0.07 -5.88
N PHE A 30 1.60 0.13 -5.35
CA PHE A 30 0.38 0.24 -6.16
C PHE A 30 0.40 1.49 -7.05
N PHE A 31 0.76 2.65 -6.50
CA PHE A 31 0.88 3.88 -7.28
C PHE A 31 2.01 3.83 -8.31
N ILE A 32 3.15 3.22 -7.98
CA ILE A 32 4.24 3.01 -8.94
C ILE A 32 3.77 2.14 -10.12
N CYS A 33 3.09 1.03 -9.84
CA CYS A 33 2.50 0.17 -10.86
C CYS A 33 1.44 0.91 -11.69
N LEU A 34 0.61 1.74 -11.07
CA LEU A 34 -0.41 2.54 -11.74
C LEU A 34 0.23 3.55 -12.70
N PHE A 35 1.26 4.29 -12.27
CA PHE A 35 1.95 5.24 -13.13
C PHE A 35 2.68 4.54 -14.27
N MET A 36 3.32 3.40 -14.02
CA MET A 36 3.92 2.58 -15.09
C MET A 36 2.86 2.06 -16.06
N HIS A 37 1.68 1.66 -15.58
CA HIS A 37 0.59 1.18 -16.42
C HIS A 37 0.03 2.28 -17.32
N ILE A 38 -0.22 3.47 -16.76
CA ILE A 38 -0.67 4.65 -17.52
C ILE A 38 0.42 5.08 -18.51
N GLY A 39 1.68 5.15 -18.08
CA GLY A 39 2.80 5.48 -18.96
C GLY A 39 2.92 4.52 -20.13
N ARG A 40 2.74 3.21 -19.90
CA ARG A 40 2.67 2.21 -20.96
C ARG A 40 1.47 2.39 -21.87
N GLY A 41 0.30 2.69 -21.31
CA GLY A 41 -0.92 3.01 -22.07
C GLY A 41 -0.71 4.20 -23.01
N LEU A 42 -0.07 5.27 -22.52
CA LEU A 42 0.30 6.43 -23.33
C LEU A 42 1.35 6.10 -24.40
N TYR A 43 2.38 5.30 -24.06
CA TYR A 43 3.44 4.93 -24.99
C TYR A 43 2.96 4.05 -26.15
N TYR A 44 2.00 3.15 -25.90
CA TYR A 44 1.43 2.25 -26.92
C TYR A 44 0.05 2.67 -27.44
N GLY A 45 -0.50 3.81 -27.00
CA GLY A 45 -1.84 4.26 -27.37
C GLY A 45 -2.97 3.34 -26.90
N SER A 46 -2.74 2.53 -25.87
CA SER A 46 -3.78 1.72 -25.20
C SER A 46 -4.48 2.57 -24.14
N TYR A 47 -5.62 3.15 -24.51
CA TYR A 47 -6.53 3.85 -23.61
C TYR A 47 -7.60 2.92 -23.03
#